data_AF-A0A534U5A7-F1
#
_entry.id   AF-A0A534U5A7-F1
#
_cell.length_a   1.000
_cell.length_b   1.000
_cell.length_c   1.000
_cell.angle_alpha   90.00
_cell.angle_beta   90.00
_cell.angle_gamma   90.00
#
_symmetry.space_group_name_H-M   'P 1'
#
loop_
_entity.id
_entity.type
_entity.pdbx_description
1 polymer ?
#
loop_
_entity_poly.entity_id
_entity_poly.type
_entity_poly.pdbx_seq_one_letter_code
_entity_poly.pdbx_strand_id
1 'polypeptide(L)'
;MSVPIRELLETAGPALGLRVVAGRRGLDRSVVVPRLQQPGLALAGYLAQLHADRMQVLGNSEVSYLTTLDPARARAAVAAVAGSGVACFVVTNGAAPPAVLTEPAEAANVPVLASTLRTAEFIRAATTWLEDRLAPETQLHGDLVEVQGLGILILGKSGIGKSEVALDLVARGHRLVADDVVQLRRISPVVLRGRAAERLGHHMEVRGLGVIDVEALFGTLATLDERQLDMVTELVEWPGGEDRLGIAEEQVVLLEVELPLVRIPVRPGRSLAMLIETAARNHLLRLRGRQSALRFAEALDHELAERREKRAREPRS
;
A
#
# COMPACT_ATOMS: atom_id res chain seq x y z
N MET A 1 -2.85 -13.01 -6.09
CA MET A 1 -4.22 -12.69 -5.64
C MET A 1 -5.10 -12.55 -6.88
N SER A 2 -6.38 -12.90 -6.82
CA SER A 2 -7.31 -12.81 -7.95
C SER A 2 -8.66 -12.33 -7.47
N VAL A 3 -9.39 -11.60 -8.31
CA VAL A 3 -10.70 -11.03 -7.96
C VAL A 3 -11.75 -11.52 -8.96
N PRO A 4 -12.76 -12.30 -8.53
CA PRO A 4 -13.81 -12.75 -9.42
C PRO A 4 -14.73 -11.60 -9.84
N ILE A 5 -15.30 -11.68 -11.05
CA ILE A 5 -16.23 -10.66 -11.56
C ILE A 5 -17.47 -10.53 -10.68
N ARG A 6 -17.93 -11.63 -10.05
CA ARG A 6 -19.03 -11.59 -9.07
C ARG A 6 -18.75 -10.64 -7.92
N GLU A 7 -17.53 -10.63 -7.41
CA GLU A 7 -17.12 -9.79 -6.29
C GLU A 7 -17.06 -8.32 -6.72
N LEU A 8 -16.48 -8.02 -7.89
CA LEU A 8 -16.51 -6.67 -8.48
C LEU A 8 -17.93 -6.10 -8.54
N LEU A 9 -18.91 -6.92 -8.97
CA LEU A 9 -20.31 -6.52 -9.05
C LEU A 9 -20.93 -6.28 -7.68
N GLU A 10 -20.61 -7.10 -6.68
CA GLU A 10 -21.14 -7.02 -5.32
C GLU A 10 -20.57 -5.82 -4.55
N THR A 11 -19.26 -5.58 -4.64
CA THR A 11 -18.58 -4.57 -3.80
C THR A 11 -18.40 -3.22 -4.48
N ALA A 12 -18.25 -3.19 -5.80
CA ALA A 12 -17.99 -1.96 -6.56
C ALA A 12 -19.02 -1.69 -7.66
N GLY A 13 -19.93 -2.63 -7.94
CA GLY A 13 -20.91 -2.54 -9.02
C GLY A 13 -21.73 -1.24 -9.00
N PRO A 14 -22.34 -0.84 -7.87
CA PRO A 14 -23.09 0.41 -7.78
C PRO A 14 -22.24 1.66 -8.08
N ALA A 15 -21.03 1.75 -7.51
CA ALA A 15 -20.13 2.88 -7.71
C ALA A 15 -19.60 2.96 -9.15
N LEU A 16 -19.44 1.80 -9.81
CA LEU A 16 -18.99 1.70 -11.20
C LEU A 16 -20.15 1.72 -12.21
N GLY A 17 -21.39 1.85 -11.76
CA GLY A 17 -22.58 1.84 -12.60
C GLY A 17 -22.76 0.55 -13.40
N LEU A 18 -22.31 -0.59 -12.86
CA LEU A 18 -22.25 -1.86 -13.59
C LEU A 18 -23.58 -2.63 -13.55
N ARG A 19 -23.92 -3.24 -14.68
CA ARG A 19 -24.95 -4.28 -14.80
C ARG A 19 -24.50 -5.40 -15.71
N VAL A 20 -24.93 -6.62 -15.43
CA VAL A 20 -24.65 -7.79 -16.29
C VAL A 20 -25.64 -7.82 -17.45
N VAL A 21 -25.13 -7.96 -18.67
CA VAL A 21 -25.91 -7.99 -19.92
C VAL A 21 -25.92 -9.38 -20.55
N ALA A 22 -24.77 -10.07 -20.54
CA ALA A 22 -24.62 -11.43 -21.06
C ALA A 22 -23.52 -12.18 -20.28
N GLY A 23 -23.39 -13.48 -20.52
CA GLY A 23 -22.33 -14.34 -20.00
C GLY A 23 -22.40 -14.58 -18.49
N ARG A 24 -23.60 -14.62 -17.92
CA ARG A 24 -23.82 -14.76 -16.45
C ARG A 24 -23.16 -16.00 -15.85
N ARG A 25 -22.99 -17.07 -16.63
CA ARG A 25 -22.29 -18.29 -16.20
C ARG A 25 -20.80 -18.10 -15.97
N GLY A 26 -20.22 -17.01 -16.48
CA GLY A 26 -18.80 -16.69 -16.36
C GLY A 26 -18.43 -15.76 -15.21
N LEU A 27 -19.33 -15.48 -14.25
CA LEU A 27 -19.06 -14.49 -13.20
C LEU A 27 -17.95 -14.90 -12.22
N ASP A 28 -17.57 -16.19 -12.18
CA ASP A 28 -16.46 -16.70 -11.38
C ASP A 28 -15.09 -16.52 -12.06
N ARG A 29 -15.07 -16.06 -13.32
CA ARG A 29 -13.82 -15.62 -13.98
C ARG A 29 -13.19 -14.50 -13.18
N SER A 30 -11.86 -14.44 -13.18
CA SER A 30 -11.13 -13.54 -12.30
C SER A 30 -10.18 -12.62 -13.05
N VAL A 31 -10.03 -11.41 -12.52
CA VAL A 31 -9.00 -10.44 -12.89
C VAL A 31 -7.82 -10.63 -11.93
N VAL A 32 -6.60 -10.65 -12.46
CA VAL A 32 -5.38 -10.81 -11.64
C VAL A 32 -4.42 -9.63 -11.75
N VAL A 33 -4.65 -8.73 -12.70
CA VAL A 33 -3.86 -7.50 -12.87
C VAL A 33 -4.75 -6.29 -12.71
N PRO A 34 -4.37 -5.29 -11.89
CA PRO A 34 -5.11 -4.05 -11.72
C PRO A 34 -4.90 -3.09 -12.90
N ARG A 35 -5.10 -3.59 -14.12
CA ARG A 35 -4.97 -2.83 -15.36
C ARG A 35 -6.05 -3.27 -16.33
N LEU A 36 -6.73 -2.29 -16.90
CA LEU A 36 -7.74 -2.52 -17.91
C LEU A 36 -7.13 -2.42 -19.32
N GLN A 37 -7.75 -3.06 -20.29
CA GLN A 37 -7.31 -3.04 -21.67
C GLN A 37 -8.47 -2.60 -22.58
N GLN A 38 -8.18 -1.71 -23.53
CA GLN A 38 -9.08 -1.43 -24.64
C GLN A 38 -8.67 -2.32 -25.83
N PRO A 39 -9.51 -3.29 -26.27
CA PRO A 39 -9.11 -4.34 -27.19
C PRO A 39 -9.18 -3.94 -28.67
N GLY A 40 -8.94 -2.67 -29.04
CA GLY A 40 -9.12 -2.18 -30.41
C GLY A 40 -8.36 -2.98 -31.48
N LEU A 41 -7.06 -3.23 -31.25
CA LEU A 41 -6.23 -4.06 -32.15
C LEU A 41 -6.65 -5.54 -32.14
N ALA A 42 -7.07 -6.06 -30.99
CA ALA A 42 -7.52 -7.44 -30.85
C ALA A 42 -8.82 -7.67 -31.64
N LEU A 43 -9.76 -6.72 -31.59
CA LEU A 43 -10.97 -6.72 -32.41
C LEU A 43 -10.65 -6.56 -33.90
N ALA A 44 -9.53 -5.95 -34.27
CA ALA A 44 -9.04 -5.89 -35.65
C ALA A 44 -8.29 -7.16 -36.10
N GLY A 45 -8.10 -8.15 -35.21
CA GLY A 45 -7.49 -9.45 -35.50
C GLY A 45 -6.06 -9.63 -34.97
N TYR A 46 -5.48 -8.63 -34.31
CA TYR A 46 -4.13 -8.74 -33.72
C TYR A 46 -4.20 -9.14 -32.24
N LEU A 47 -4.22 -10.44 -31.97
CA LEU A 47 -4.37 -10.99 -30.62
C LEU A 47 -3.07 -11.09 -29.81
N ALA A 48 -1.89 -10.89 -30.43
CA ALA A 48 -0.61 -11.10 -29.77
C ALA A 48 -0.35 -10.17 -28.56
N GLN A 49 -1.10 -9.07 -28.44
CA GLN A 49 -1.04 -8.14 -27.30
C GLN A 49 -2.30 -8.19 -26.42
N LEU A 50 -3.16 -9.19 -26.60
CA LEU A 50 -4.33 -9.38 -25.77
C LEU A 50 -3.93 -10.00 -24.43
N HIS A 51 -4.35 -9.36 -23.34
CA HIS A 51 -4.09 -9.80 -21.98
C HIS A 51 -5.37 -10.34 -21.36
N ALA A 52 -5.50 -11.67 -21.34
CA ALA A 52 -6.70 -12.39 -20.88
C ALA A 52 -7.02 -12.14 -19.38
N ASP A 53 -5.98 -11.82 -18.61
CA ASP A 53 -5.99 -11.45 -17.20
C ASP A 53 -6.56 -10.06 -16.89
N ARG A 54 -6.90 -9.28 -17.94
CA ARG A 54 -7.41 -7.91 -17.83
C ARG A 54 -8.87 -7.82 -18.24
N MET A 55 -9.58 -6.87 -17.63
CA MET A 55 -10.91 -6.47 -18.11
C MET A 55 -10.80 -5.77 -19.46
N GLN A 56 -11.63 -6.19 -20.42
CA GLN A 56 -11.65 -5.63 -21.77
C GLN A 56 -12.71 -4.53 -21.86
N VAL A 57 -12.27 -3.27 -21.91
CA VAL A 57 -13.16 -2.10 -21.93
C VAL A 57 -13.42 -1.66 -23.35
N LEU A 58 -14.69 -1.60 -23.72
CA LEU A 58 -15.16 -1.09 -25.00
C LEU A 58 -15.79 0.29 -24.75
N GLY A 59 -15.14 1.32 -25.30
CA GLY A 59 -15.67 2.67 -25.38
C GLY A 59 -16.36 2.90 -26.73
N ASN A 60 -16.56 4.18 -27.06
CA ASN A 60 -17.23 4.56 -28.31
C ASN A 60 -16.45 4.10 -29.55
N SER A 61 -15.12 4.13 -29.50
CA SER A 61 -14.28 3.75 -30.64
C SER A 61 -14.38 2.25 -30.96
N GLU A 62 -14.32 1.38 -29.96
CA GLU A 62 -14.43 -0.08 -30.15
C GLU A 62 -15.84 -0.47 -30.59
N VAL A 63 -16.86 0.10 -29.95
CA VAL A 63 -18.26 -0.16 -30.33
C VAL A 63 -18.52 0.34 -31.76
N SER A 64 -18.09 1.56 -32.09
CA SER A 64 -18.22 2.12 -33.44
C SER A 64 -17.49 1.27 -34.47
N TYR A 65 -16.25 0.84 -34.19
CA TYR A 65 -15.51 -0.06 -35.08
C TYR A 65 -16.30 -1.34 -35.39
N LEU A 66 -16.87 -2.00 -34.37
CA LEU A 66 -17.70 -3.19 -34.57
C LEU A 66 -18.92 -2.93 -35.48
N THR A 67 -19.49 -1.73 -35.45
CA THR A 67 -20.60 -1.34 -36.34
C THR A 67 -20.17 -1.09 -37.79
N THR A 68 -18.88 -0.86 -38.05
CA THR A 68 -18.35 -0.68 -39.42
C THR A 68 -18.11 -2.02 -40.13
N LEU A 69 -18.03 -3.12 -39.37
CA LEU A 69 -17.77 -4.45 -39.91
C LEU A 69 -19.07 -5.14 -40.36
N ASP A 70 -18.93 -6.05 -41.32
CA ASP A 70 -19.97 -7.05 -41.57
C ASP A 70 -20.31 -7.83 -40.27
N PRO A 71 -21.59 -8.08 -39.96
CA PRO A 71 -21.99 -8.73 -38.70
C PRO A 71 -21.36 -10.11 -38.46
N ALA A 72 -21.06 -10.90 -39.51
CA ALA A 72 -20.38 -12.18 -39.32
C ALA A 72 -18.91 -11.97 -38.95
N ARG A 73 -18.24 -10.98 -39.57
CA ARG A 73 -16.86 -10.61 -39.23
C ARG A 73 -16.75 -10.01 -37.82
N ALA A 74 -17.69 -9.16 -37.43
CA ALA A 74 -17.74 -8.59 -36.08
C ALA A 74 -17.87 -9.70 -35.02
N ARG A 75 -18.78 -10.66 -35.22
CA ARG A 75 -18.94 -11.81 -34.33
C ARG A 75 -17.69 -12.67 -34.25
N ALA A 76 -17.06 -12.94 -35.40
CA ALA A 76 -15.82 -13.72 -35.44
C ALA A 76 -14.67 -13.03 -34.67
N ALA A 77 -14.54 -11.71 -34.81
CA ALA A 77 -13.56 -10.92 -34.06
C ALA A 77 -13.80 -10.99 -32.55
N VAL A 78 -15.04 -10.77 -32.10
CA VAL A 78 -15.40 -10.89 -30.68
C VAL A 78 -15.19 -12.32 -30.17
N ALA A 79 -15.59 -13.33 -30.94
CA ALA A 79 -15.40 -14.74 -30.59
C ALA A 79 -13.92 -15.08 -30.40
N ALA A 80 -13.03 -14.54 -31.22
CA ALA A 80 -11.59 -14.75 -31.09
C ALA A 80 -11.04 -14.13 -29.79
N VAL A 81 -11.49 -12.91 -29.43
CA VAL A 81 -11.12 -12.28 -28.16
C VAL A 81 -11.70 -13.05 -26.96
N ALA A 82 -12.96 -13.45 -27.02
CA ALA A 82 -13.62 -14.23 -25.97
C ALA A 82 -12.94 -15.61 -25.78
N GLY A 83 -12.62 -16.29 -26.89
CA GLY A 83 -11.93 -17.58 -26.91
C GLY A 83 -10.49 -17.54 -26.42
N SER A 84 -9.89 -16.34 -26.33
CA SER A 84 -8.57 -16.14 -25.71
C SER A 84 -8.63 -16.18 -24.18
N GLY A 85 -9.81 -16.36 -23.58
CA GLY A 85 -9.96 -16.53 -22.14
C GLY A 85 -9.98 -15.23 -21.34
N VAL A 86 -10.44 -14.13 -21.93
CA VAL A 86 -10.56 -12.83 -21.21
C VAL A 86 -11.47 -12.92 -19.98
N ALA A 87 -11.19 -12.14 -18.94
CA ALA A 87 -11.99 -12.15 -17.70
C ALA A 87 -13.43 -11.68 -17.94
N CYS A 88 -13.62 -10.55 -18.61
CA CYS A 88 -14.91 -10.00 -19.00
C CYS A 88 -14.77 -8.91 -20.07
N PHE A 89 -15.89 -8.54 -20.68
CA PHE A 89 -16.06 -7.30 -21.43
C PHE A 89 -16.83 -6.27 -20.60
N VAL A 90 -16.46 -5.00 -20.73
CA VAL A 90 -17.21 -3.88 -20.15
C VAL A 90 -17.47 -2.84 -21.24
N VAL A 91 -18.75 -2.59 -21.53
CA VAL A 91 -19.18 -1.51 -22.44
C VAL A 91 -19.48 -0.28 -21.60
N THR A 92 -18.86 0.86 -21.93
CA THR A 92 -18.96 2.12 -21.18
C THR A 92 -19.87 3.14 -21.86
N ASN A 93 -19.97 4.34 -21.31
CA ASN A 93 -20.72 5.49 -21.84
C ASN A 93 -22.25 5.25 -21.90
N GLY A 94 -22.79 4.34 -21.09
CA GLY A 94 -24.23 4.01 -21.10
C GLY A 94 -24.70 3.37 -22.41
N ALA A 95 -23.79 2.98 -23.30
CA ALA A 95 -24.13 2.35 -24.56
C ALA A 95 -24.72 0.96 -24.33
N ALA A 96 -25.72 0.58 -25.13
CA ALA A 96 -26.23 -0.78 -25.15
C ALA A 96 -25.18 -1.68 -25.82
N PRO A 97 -24.71 -2.76 -25.15
CA PRO A 97 -23.81 -3.72 -25.79
C PRO A 97 -24.48 -4.32 -27.05
N PRO A 98 -23.83 -4.28 -28.22
CA PRO A 98 -24.45 -4.76 -29.45
C PRO A 98 -24.51 -6.30 -29.49
N ALA A 99 -25.46 -6.86 -30.24
CA ALA A 99 -25.65 -8.31 -30.35
C ALA A 99 -24.39 -9.05 -30.84
N VAL A 100 -23.63 -8.42 -31.74
CA VAL A 100 -22.34 -8.94 -32.24
C VAL A 100 -21.29 -9.10 -31.15
N LEU A 101 -21.45 -8.43 -30.00
CA LEU A 101 -20.63 -8.60 -28.79
C LEU A 101 -21.25 -9.62 -27.84
N THR A 102 -22.55 -9.53 -27.57
CA THR A 102 -23.20 -10.33 -26.52
C THR A 102 -23.37 -11.80 -26.91
N GLU A 103 -23.70 -12.10 -28.17
CA GLU A 103 -23.93 -13.49 -28.61
C GLU A 103 -22.65 -14.35 -28.51
N PRO A 104 -21.48 -13.93 -29.03
CA PRO A 104 -20.27 -14.75 -28.91
C PRO A 104 -19.75 -14.83 -27.47
N ALA A 105 -19.93 -13.76 -26.68
CA ALA A 105 -19.52 -13.75 -25.28
C ALA A 105 -20.38 -14.69 -24.42
N GLU A 106 -21.70 -14.75 -24.65
CA GLU A 106 -22.59 -15.71 -24.00
C GLU A 106 -22.17 -17.15 -24.33
N ALA A 107 -21.93 -17.44 -25.61
CA ALA A 107 -21.49 -18.77 -26.06
C ALA A 107 -20.15 -19.19 -25.41
N ALA A 108 -19.25 -18.25 -25.17
CA ALA A 108 -17.96 -18.49 -24.50
C ALA A 108 -18.03 -18.43 -22.97
N ASN A 109 -19.22 -18.19 -22.38
CA ASN A 109 -19.39 -17.90 -20.96
C ASN A 109 -18.45 -16.77 -20.46
N VAL A 110 -18.30 -15.70 -21.24
CA VAL A 110 -17.55 -14.50 -20.87
C VAL A 110 -18.56 -13.41 -20.48
N PRO A 111 -18.51 -12.87 -19.25
CA PRO A 111 -19.42 -11.81 -18.84
C PRO A 111 -19.30 -10.57 -19.72
N VAL A 112 -20.45 -10.03 -20.12
CA VAL A 112 -20.55 -8.69 -20.71
C VAL A 112 -21.24 -7.79 -19.71
N LEU A 113 -20.52 -6.79 -19.25
CA LEU A 113 -21.01 -5.77 -18.33
C LEU A 113 -21.28 -4.48 -19.10
N ALA A 114 -22.30 -3.73 -18.67
CA ALA A 114 -22.52 -2.37 -19.13
C ALA A 114 -22.33 -1.41 -17.96
N SER A 115 -21.61 -0.31 -18.21
CA SER A 115 -21.40 0.78 -17.27
C SER A 115 -22.00 2.08 -17.81
N THR A 116 -22.66 2.84 -16.94
CA THR A 116 -23.15 4.19 -17.24
C THR A 116 -22.04 5.25 -17.22
N LEU A 117 -20.87 4.93 -16.65
CA LEU A 117 -19.75 5.87 -16.55
C LEU A 117 -19.06 6.11 -17.89
N ARG A 118 -18.44 7.29 -18.01
CA ARG A 118 -17.57 7.58 -19.17
C ARG A 118 -16.35 6.66 -19.17
N THR A 119 -15.83 6.30 -20.33
CA THR A 119 -14.70 5.34 -20.45
C THR A 119 -13.51 5.70 -19.54
N ALA A 120 -13.07 6.96 -19.54
CA ALA A 120 -11.94 7.40 -18.71
C ALA A 120 -12.25 7.37 -17.20
N GLU A 121 -13.48 7.67 -16.80
CA GLU A 121 -13.93 7.61 -15.41
C GLU A 121 -14.03 6.17 -14.93
N PHE A 122 -14.60 5.28 -15.74
CA PHE A 122 -14.67 3.86 -15.48
C PHE A 122 -13.28 3.25 -15.31
N ILE A 123 -12.38 3.49 -16.27
CA ILE A 123 -11.00 2.96 -16.22
C ILE A 123 -10.32 3.42 -14.93
N ARG A 124 -10.38 4.71 -14.58
CA ARG A 124 -9.76 5.23 -13.36
C ARG A 124 -10.35 4.58 -12.10
N ALA A 125 -11.68 4.60 -11.95
CA ALA A 125 -12.35 4.07 -10.76
C ALA A 125 -12.15 2.55 -10.59
N ALA A 126 -12.27 1.79 -11.68
CA ALA A 126 -12.06 0.35 -11.65
C ALA A 126 -10.59 -0.01 -11.41
N THR A 127 -9.64 0.77 -11.94
CA THR A 127 -8.20 0.60 -11.66
C THR A 127 -7.93 0.79 -10.18
N THR A 128 -8.39 1.91 -9.58
CA THR A 128 -8.20 2.16 -8.14
C THR A 128 -8.79 1.06 -7.27
N TRP A 129 -9.98 0.57 -7.60
CA TRP A 129 -10.59 -0.53 -6.87
C TRP A 129 -9.79 -1.84 -7.00
N LEU A 130 -9.32 -2.17 -8.21
CA LEU A 130 -8.49 -3.36 -8.42
C LEU A 130 -7.11 -3.22 -7.75
N GLU A 131 -6.49 -2.05 -7.77
CA GLU A 131 -5.21 -1.78 -7.10
C GLU A 131 -5.33 -2.02 -5.60
N ASP A 132 -6.40 -1.53 -4.97
CA ASP A 132 -6.65 -1.76 -3.54
C ASP A 132 -6.87 -3.24 -3.24
N ARG A 133 -7.64 -3.93 -4.09
CA ARG A 133 -8.06 -5.31 -3.87
C ARG A 133 -6.99 -6.34 -4.20
N LEU A 134 -6.10 -6.04 -5.15
CA LEU A 134 -5.01 -6.91 -5.58
C LEU A 134 -3.65 -6.47 -5.02
N ALA A 135 -3.62 -5.45 -4.15
CA ALA A 135 -2.41 -4.95 -3.54
C ALA A 135 -1.60 -6.09 -2.88
N PRO A 136 -0.27 -6.16 -3.10
CA PRO A 136 0.58 -7.09 -2.38
C PRO A 136 0.49 -6.88 -0.87
N GLU A 137 0.42 -7.98 -0.13
CA GLU A 137 0.33 -7.97 1.33
C GLU A 137 1.38 -8.90 1.96
N THR A 138 1.82 -8.54 3.15
CA THR A 138 2.65 -9.40 4.02
C THR A 138 2.27 -9.18 5.49
N GLN A 139 2.75 -10.04 6.38
CA GLN A 139 2.57 -9.89 7.81
C GLN A 139 3.93 -9.87 8.49
N LEU A 140 4.10 -8.98 9.45
CA LEU A 140 5.32 -8.85 10.25
C LEU A 140 4.98 -8.89 11.73
N HIS A 141 5.84 -9.51 12.52
CA HIS A 141 5.76 -9.44 13.97
C HIS A 141 6.38 -8.14 14.47
N GLY A 142 5.61 -7.34 15.20
CA GLY A 142 5.95 -5.99 15.61
C GLY A 142 4.70 -5.18 15.95
N ASP A 143 4.93 -3.93 16.33
CA ASP A 143 3.84 -3.03 16.72
C ASP A 143 3.83 -1.84 15.76
N LEU A 144 2.65 -1.38 15.37
CA LEU A 144 2.48 -0.19 14.55
C LEU A 144 1.83 0.90 15.39
N VAL A 145 2.50 2.04 15.48
CA VAL A 145 2.03 3.22 16.22
C VAL A 145 2.07 4.45 15.32
N GLU A 146 1.19 5.41 15.58
CA GLU A 146 1.28 6.74 15.03
C GLU A 146 1.86 7.70 16.07
N VAL A 147 3.01 8.28 15.76
CA VAL A 147 3.75 9.22 16.62
C VAL A 147 3.93 10.53 15.87
N GLN A 148 3.34 11.61 16.37
CA GLN A 148 3.43 12.97 15.80
C GLN A 148 3.04 13.07 14.31
N GLY A 149 2.05 12.29 13.93
CA GLY A 149 1.52 12.13 12.59
C GLY A 149 2.24 11.06 11.77
N LEU A 150 3.36 10.48 12.20
CA LEU A 150 4.10 9.46 11.45
C LEU A 150 3.71 8.05 11.84
N GLY A 151 3.45 7.17 10.88
CA GLY A 151 3.33 5.74 11.16
C GLY A 151 4.70 5.09 11.32
N ILE A 152 4.95 4.52 12.50
CA ILE A 152 6.22 3.91 12.87
C ILE A 152 5.99 2.45 13.18
N LEU A 153 6.63 1.57 12.40
CA LEU A 153 6.67 0.14 12.68
C LEU A 153 7.82 -0.15 13.65
N ILE A 154 7.49 -0.68 14.82
CA ILE A 154 8.43 -1.10 15.87
C ILE A 154 8.70 -2.59 15.71
N LEU A 155 9.92 -2.92 15.33
CA LEU A 155 10.44 -4.28 15.20
C LEU A 155 11.38 -4.61 16.35
N GLY A 156 11.64 -5.90 16.55
CA GLY A 156 12.59 -6.37 17.57
C GLY A 156 12.28 -7.79 18.01
N LYS A 157 13.26 -8.43 18.64
CA LYS A 157 13.12 -9.80 19.17
C LYS A 157 11.93 -9.93 20.13
N SER A 158 11.37 -11.13 20.25
CA SER A 158 10.30 -11.40 21.22
C SER A 158 10.77 -11.09 22.65
N GLY A 159 9.92 -10.42 23.43
CA GLY A 159 10.21 -10.05 24.80
C GLY A 159 11.22 -8.90 24.99
N ILE A 160 11.64 -8.21 23.93
CA ILE A 160 12.55 -7.06 24.04
C ILE A 160 11.87 -5.78 24.57
N GLY A 161 10.54 -5.78 24.65
CA GLY A 161 9.75 -4.67 25.16
C GLY A 161 9.00 -3.85 24.10
N LYS A 162 8.58 -4.46 22.97
CA LYS A 162 7.88 -3.73 21.89
C LYS A 162 6.54 -3.17 22.40
N SER A 163 5.67 -4.06 22.91
CA SER A 163 4.32 -3.71 23.38
C SER A 163 4.36 -2.75 24.56
N GLU A 164 5.32 -2.90 25.48
CA GLU A 164 5.53 -1.97 26.59
C GLU A 164 5.90 -0.55 26.10
N VAL A 165 6.69 -0.45 25.03
CA VAL A 165 7.04 0.85 24.43
C VAL A 165 5.87 1.44 23.64
N ALA A 166 5.12 0.59 22.91
CA ALA A 166 3.89 1.02 22.24
C ALA A 166 2.88 1.58 23.25
N LEU A 167 2.71 0.93 24.40
CA LEU A 167 1.86 1.40 25.48
C LEU A 167 2.36 2.70 26.12
N ASP A 168 3.67 2.86 26.38
CA ASP A 168 4.25 4.12 26.88
C ASP A 168 4.00 5.27 25.88
N LEU A 169 4.10 5.00 24.57
CA LEU A 169 3.76 5.99 23.54
C LEU A 169 2.26 6.35 23.58
N VAL A 170 1.36 5.38 23.71
CA VAL A 170 -0.08 5.65 23.85
C VAL A 170 -0.38 6.50 25.09
N ALA A 171 0.23 6.17 26.23
CA ALA A 171 0.10 6.95 27.46
C ALA A 171 0.60 8.40 27.32
N ARG A 172 1.46 8.68 26.33
CA ARG A 172 1.95 10.03 25.97
C ARG A 172 1.08 10.75 24.94
N GLY A 173 -0.04 10.16 24.53
CA GLY A 173 -1.00 10.73 23.58
C GLY A 173 -0.77 10.35 22.12
N HIS A 174 0.09 9.37 21.84
CA HIS A 174 0.22 8.76 20.52
C HIS A 174 -0.84 7.67 20.32
N ARG A 175 -0.94 7.11 19.11
CA ARG A 175 -2.02 6.17 18.77
C ARG A 175 -1.50 4.79 18.42
N LEU A 176 -2.13 3.75 18.96
CA LEU A 176 -1.88 2.37 18.59
C LEU A 176 -2.64 2.02 17.31
N VAL A 177 -1.97 1.39 16.34
CA VAL A 177 -2.59 0.89 15.12
C VAL A 177 -2.68 -0.64 15.15
N ALA A 178 -1.59 -1.29 15.59
CA ALA A 178 -1.51 -2.74 15.71
C ALA A 178 -0.46 -3.12 16.77
N ASP A 179 -0.69 -4.24 17.44
CA ASP A 179 0.24 -4.90 18.36
C ASP A 179 0.47 -6.33 17.87
N ASP A 180 1.66 -6.88 18.13
CA ASP A 180 2.07 -8.25 17.82
C ASP A 180 2.19 -8.60 16.32
N VAL A 181 1.10 -8.56 15.55
CA VAL A 181 1.08 -8.92 14.12
C VAL A 181 0.49 -7.79 13.27
N VAL A 182 1.37 -7.15 12.50
CA VAL A 182 1.00 -6.08 11.57
C VAL A 182 0.84 -6.64 10.16
N GLN A 183 -0.35 -6.49 9.59
CA GLN A 183 -0.57 -6.71 8.16
C GLN A 183 -0.16 -5.46 7.39
N LEU A 184 0.82 -5.60 6.51
CA LEU A 184 1.26 -4.55 5.59
C LEU A 184 0.70 -4.78 4.20
N ARG A 185 0.25 -3.70 3.56
CA ARG A 185 -0.27 -3.68 2.20
C ARG A 185 0.40 -2.58 1.39
N ARG A 186 0.85 -2.91 0.17
CA ARG A 186 1.41 -1.92 -0.76
C ARG A 186 0.30 -1.29 -1.61
N ILE A 187 -0.09 -0.08 -1.25
CA ILE A 187 -1.18 0.65 -1.94
C ILE A 187 -0.67 1.48 -3.14
N SER A 188 0.64 1.73 -3.23
CA SER A 188 1.29 2.33 -4.40
C SER A 188 2.76 1.91 -4.46
N PRO A 189 3.50 2.19 -5.55
CA PRO A 189 4.92 1.84 -5.65
C PRO A 189 5.82 2.39 -4.54
N VAL A 190 5.37 3.41 -3.80
CA VAL A 190 6.17 4.08 -2.75
C VAL A 190 5.45 4.16 -1.40
N VAL A 191 4.25 3.58 -1.28
CA VAL A 191 3.44 3.70 -0.06
C VAL A 191 3.02 2.34 0.46
N LEU A 192 3.37 2.09 1.72
CA LEU A 192 2.85 0.99 2.51
C LEU A 192 1.83 1.49 3.52
N ARG A 193 0.81 0.68 3.75
CA ARG A 193 -0.17 0.88 4.80
C ARG A 193 -0.18 -0.35 5.70
N GLY A 194 -0.18 -0.12 7.01
CA GLY A 194 -0.28 -1.17 8.01
C GLY A 194 -1.57 -1.09 8.82
N ARG A 195 -2.02 -2.25 9.29
CA ARG A 195 -3.13 -2.44 10.23
C ARG A 195 -2.92 -3.71 11.05
N ALA A 196 -3.74 -3.93 12.08
CA ALA A 196 -3.75 -5.18 12.81
C ALA A 196 -4.18 -6.35 11.89
N ALA A 197 -3.48 -7.50 11.97
CA ALA A 197 -3.81 -8.68 11.15
C ALA A 197 -5.07 -9.41 11.64
N GLU A 198 -5.36 -9.37 12.94
CA GLU A 198 -6.52 -9.99 13.54
C GLU A 198 -7.60 -8.99 13.93
N ARG A 199 -8.85 -9.47 13.97
CA ARG A 199 -10.01 -8.72 14.47
C ARG A 199 -10.05 -8.59 16.00
N LEU A 200 -8.97 -8.94 16.71
CA LEU A 200 -8.85 -8.69 18.14
C LEU A 200 -8.89 -7.18 18.47
N GLY A 201 -8.96 -6.29 17.47
CA GLY A 201 -9.18 -4.86 17.69
C GLY A 201 -7.94 -4.23 18.29
N HIS A 202 -8.11 -3.50 19.38
CA HIS A 202 -7.02 -2.77 20.06
C HIS A 202 -6.60 -3.43 21.37
N HIS A 203 -6.65 -4.76 21.42
CA HIS A 203 -6.14 -5.52 22.55
C HIS A 203 -4.61 -5.68 22.45
N MET A 204 -3.95 -5.65 23.60
CA MET A 204 -2.49 -5.79 23.73
C MET A 204 -2.16 -6.71 24.91
N GLU A 205 -1.21 -7.63 24.74
CA GLU A 205 -0.69 -8.44 25.85
C GLU A 205 0.49 -7.73 26.53
N VAL A 206 0.33 -7.38 27.80
CA VAL A 206 1.39 -6.75 28.59
C VAL A 206 1.84 -7.68 29.70
N ARG A 207 3.14 -7.98 29.74
CA ARG A 207 3.71 -8.87 30.76
C ARG A 207 3.45 -8.33 32.17
N GLY A 208 2.90 -9.18 33.03
CA GLY A 208 2.55 -8.82 34.41
C GLY A 208 1.18 -8.16 34.57
N LEU A 209 0.53 -7.73 33.49
CA LEU A 209 -0.83 -7.17 33.51
C LEU A 209 -1.85 -8.07 32.78
N GLY A 210 -1.40 -8.88 31.83
CA GLY A 210 -2.26 -9.70 30.97
C GLY A 210 -2.73 -8.92 29.74
N VAL A 211 -3.83 -9.37 29.13
CA VAL A 211 -4.42 -8.72 27.95
C VAL A 211 -5.22 -7.49 28.40
N ILE A 212 -4.94 -6.34 27.78
CA ILE A 212 -5.62 -5.07 28.02
C ILE A 212 -6.33 -4.58 26.76
N ASP A 213 -7.41 -3.82 26.91
CA ASP A 213 -8.08 -3.09 25.83
C ASP A 213 -7.61 -1.64 25.85
N VAL A 214 -6.82 -1.26 24.83
CA VAL A 214 -6.21 0.08 24.76
C VAL A 214 -7.26 1.15 24.48
N GLU A 215 -8.28 0.86 23.68
CA GLU A 215 -9.37 1.81 23.41
C GLU A 215 -10.22 2.04 24.67
N ALA A 216 -10.54 0.99 25.42
CA ALA A 216 -11.31 1.13 26.66
C ALA A 216 -10.54 1.92 27.74
N LEU A 217 -9.22 1.78 27.81
CA LEU A 217 -8.39 2.44 28.83
C LEU A 217 -8.01 3.88 28.48
N PHE A 218 -7.72 4.17 27.22
CA PHE A 218 -7.18 5.47 26.78
C PHE A 218 -8.14 6.26 25.86
N GLY A 219 -9.29 5.66 25.52
CA GLY A 219 -10.34 6.23 24.69
C GLY A 219 -10.14 5.99 23.19
N THR A 220 -11.21 6.18 22.41
CA THR A 220 -11.24 5.97 20.94
C THR A 220 -10.19 6.78 20.16
N LEU A 221 -9.70 7.89 20.71
CA LEU A 221 -8.63 8.67 20.07
C LEU A 221 -7.24 8.09 20.27
N ALA A 222 -7.07 7.08 21.13
CA ALA A 222 -5.79 6.42 21.38
C ALA A 222 -5.48 5.32 20.36
N THR A 223 -6.39 5.04 19.43
CA THR A 223 -6.26 3.95 18.47
C THR A 223 -6.60 4.37 17.05
N LEU A 224 -6.14 3.59 16.07
CA LEU A 224 -6.42 3.76 14.65
C LEU A 224 -6.56 2.39 13.98
N ASP A 225 -7.46 2.26 13.01
CA ASP A 225 -7.62 1.02 12.25
C ASP A 225 -6.45 0.77 11.29
N GLU A 226 -5.93 1.83 10.68
CA GLU A 226 -4.87 1.76 9.67
C GLU A 226 -4.01 3.02 9.67
N ARG A 227 -2.73 2.87 9.29
CA ARG A 227 -1.80 3.99 9.11
C ARG A 227 -0.78 3.71 8.00
N GLN A 228 -0.42 4.75 7.25
CA GLN A 228 0.72 4.67 6.33
C GLN A 228 2.02 4.50 7.11
N LEU A 229 2.90 3.62 6.66
CA LEU A 229 4.25 3.50 7.20
C LEU A 229 5.13 4.63 6.66
N ASP A 230 5.74 5.38 7.56
CA ASP A 230 6.66 6.47 7.24
C ASP A 230 8.10 6.14 7.70
N MET A 231 8.26 5.29 8.72
CA MET A 231 9.56 4.87 9.25
C MET A 231 9.48 3.49 9.94
N VAL A 232 10.61 2.80 10.02
CA VAL A 232 10.79 1.59 10.83
C VAL A 232 11.79 1.87 11.95
N THR A 233 11.44 1.45 13.16
CA THR A 233 12.36 1.43 14.31
C THR A 233 12.60 0.00 14.72
N GLU A 234 13.86 -0.42 14.87
CA GLU A 234 14.20 -1.76 15.33
C GLU A 234 14.83 -1.67 16.71
N LEU A 235 14.16 -2.25 17.71
CA LEU A 235 14.70 -2.43 19.04
C LEU A 235 15.75 -3.55 18.98
N VAL A 236 16.99 -3.22 19.37
CA VAL A 236 18.12 -4.16 19.36
C VAL A 236 18.71 -4.33 20.75
N GLU A 237 19.23 -5.51 21.03
CA GLU A 237 20.02 -5.74 22.24
C GLU A 237 21.27 -4.85 22.22
N TRP A 238 21.64 -4.31 23.38
CA TRP A 238 22.82 -3.46 23.49
C TRP A 238 24.10 -4.30 23.39
N PRO A 239 24.98 -4.08 22.38
CA PRO A 239 26.18 -4.90 22.19
C PRO A 239 27.34 -4.59 23.15
N GLY A 240 27.25 -3.56 24.01
CA GLY A 240 28.38 -3.06 24.81
C GLY A 240 29.27 -2.05 24.03
N GLY A 241 29.83 -1.04 24.71
CA GLY A 241 30.74 -0.03 24.11
C GLY A 241 30.36 1.44 24.34
N GLU A 242 31.03 2.37 23.66
CA GLU A 242 30.60 3.78 23.57
C GLU A 242 29.48 3.94 22.53
N ASP A 243 28.52 4.85 22.76
CA ASP A 243 27.49 5.24 21.78
C ASP A 243 28.16 5.96 20.59
N ARG A 244 28.76 5.19 19.70
CA ARG A 244 29.27 5.66 18.39
C ARG A 244 28.34 5.22 17.27
N LEU A 245 27.03 5.14 17.53
CA LEU A 245 26.03 5.01 16.48
C LEU A 245 26.02 6.33 15.71
N GLY A 246 26.91 6.38 14.72
CA GLY A 246 26.94 7.40 13.71
C GLY A 246 25.59 7.49 13.00
N ILE A 247 25.41 8.62 12.35
CA ILE A 247 24.25 9.03 11.55
C ILE A 247 24.20 8.17 10.27
N ALA A 248 24.18 6.85 10.40
CA ALA A 248 24.00 5.96 9.27
C ALA A 248 22.52 6.02 8.89
N GLU A 249 22.25 6.49 7.68
CA GLU A 249 20.92 6.43 7.09
C GLU A 249 20.68 4.99 6.66
N GLU A 250 20.24 4.19 7.62
CA GLU A 250 19.82 2.84 7.33
C GLU A 250 18.45 2.87 6.67
N GLN A 251 18.25 1.92 5.76
CA GLN A 251 16.97 1.71 5.10
C GLN A 251 16.61 0.24 5.17
N VAL A 252 15.31 -0.03 5.13
CA VAL A 252 14.76 -1.37 5.01
C VAL A 252 13.79 -1.40 3.84
N VAL A 253 13.82 -2.48 3.08
CA VAL A 253 12.88 -2.70 1.98
C VAL A 253 11.78 -3.63 2.46
N LEU A 254 10.54 -3.14 2.47
CA LEU A 254 9.34 -3.92 2.77
C LEU A 254 8.40 -3.88 1.57
N LEU A 255 7.99 -5.04 1.03
CA LEU A 255 7.15 -5.11 -0.17
C LEU A 255 7.65 -4.22 -1.33
N GLU A 256 8.98 -4.19 -1.56
CA GLU A 256 9.65 -3.35 -2.58
C GLU A 256 9.59 -1.82 -2.32
N VAL A 257 9.17 -1.39 -1.12
CA VAL A 257 9.20 0.02 -0.69
C VAL A 257 10.34 0.24 0.29
N GLU A 258 11.22 1.19 -0.02
CA GLU A 258 12.31 1.63 0.85
C GLU A 258 11.79 2.56 1.96
N LEU A 259 12.06 2.20 3.21
CA LEU A 259 11.70 2.98 4.39
C LEU A 259 12.94 3.28 5.24
N PRO A 260 13.00 4.46 5.90
CA PRO A 260 14.08 4.77 6.82
C PRO A 260 14.03 3.83 8.04
N LEU A 261 15.19 3.33 8.44
CA LEU A 261 15.38 2.43 9.58
C LEU A 261 16.18 3.14 10.68
N VAL A 262 15.68 3.07 11.91
CA VAL A 262 16.40 3.55 13.10
C VAL A 262 16.54 2.41 14.10
N ARG A 263 17.77 1.99 14.39
CA ARG A 263 18.06 1.00 15.43
C ARG A 263 18.19 1.65 16.79
N ILE A 264 17.38 1.21 17.75
CA ILE A 264 17.36 1.74 19.11
C ILE A 264 17.83 0.65 20.07
N PRO A 265 19.01 0.81 20.69
CA PRO A 265 19.49 -0.16 21.65
C PRO A 265 18.72 -0.10 22.96
N VAL A 266 18.22 -1.25 23.41
CA VAL A 266 17.49 -1.38 24.67
C VAL A 266 18.46 -1.45 25.84
N ARG A 267 18.34 -0.50 26.77
CA ARG A 267 19.15 -0.37 27.98
C ARG A 267 18.30 0.06 29.17
N PRO A 268 18.55 -0.47 30.38
CA PRO A 268 17.91 0.03 31.59
C PRO A 268 18.13 1.53 31.78
N GLY A 269 17.10 2.25 32.25
CA GLY A 269 17.16 3.68 32.54
C GLY A 269 17.02 4.61 31.34
N ARG A 270 16.89 4.09 30.11
CA ARG A 270 16.53 4.89 28.92
C ARG A 270 15.04 4.78 28.61
N SER A 271 14.40 5.91 28.36
CA SER A 271 13.03 5.94 27.83
C SER A 271 13.07 5.67 26.32
N LEU A 272 12.68 4.46 25.92
CA LEU A 272 12.60 4.07 24.51
C LEU A 272 11.55 4.90 23.76
N ALA A 273 10.41 5.19 24.38
CA ALA A 273 9.39 6.08 23.82
C ALA A 273 9.96 7.47 23.47
N MET A 274 10.76 8.07 24.36
CA MET A 274 11.42 9.35 24.08
C MET A 274 12.39 9.27 22.91
N LEU A 275 13.14 8.17 22.78
CA LEU A 275 14.05 7.94 21.66
C LEU A 275 13.28 7.80 20.34
N ILE A 276 12.17 7.05 20.32
CA ILE A 276 11.30 6.93 19.14
C ILE A 276 10.69 8.27 18.77
N GLU A 277 10.17 9.04 19.73
CA GLU A 277 9.67 10.41 19.47
C GLU A 277 10.76 11.33 18.90
N THR A 278 11.99 11.20 19.38
CA THR A 278 13.13 11.99 18.88
C THR A 278 13.51 11.57 17.46
N ALA A 279 13.48 10.27 17.17
CA ALA A 279 13.65 9.75 15.82
C ALA A 279 12.55 10.28 14.87
N ALA A 280 11.29 10.29 15.33
CA ALA A 280 10.16 10.86 14.59
C ALA A 280 10.37 12.36 14.28
N ARG A 281 10.74 13.16 15.29
CA ARG A 281 11.06 14.59 15.10
C ARG A 281 12.21 14.80 14.11
N ASN A 282 13.26 13.99 14.21
CA ASN A 282 14.39 14.06 13.29
C ASN A 282 13.97 13.71 11.85
N HIS A 283 13.12 12.69 11.66
CA HIS A 283 12.56 12.35 10.36
C HIS A 283 11.70 13.49 9.79
N LEU A 284 10.83 14.10 10.60
CA LEU A 284 10.05 15.28 10.20
C LEU A 284 10.93 16.47 9.78
N LEU A 285 12.05 16.69 10.46
CA LEU A 285 13.01 17.74 10.07
C LEU A 285 13.64 17.44 8.71
N ARG A 286 14.00 16.17 8.44
CA ARG A 286 14.55 15.75 7.14
C ARG A 286 13.54 15.93 6.00
N LEU A 287 12.28 15.54 6.19
CA LEU A 287 11.22 15.77 5.20
C LEU A 287 11.02 17.25 4.87
N ARG A 288 11.35 18.16 5.80
CA ARG A 288 11.32 19.62 5.61
C ARG A 288 12.64 20.20 5.08
N GLY A 289 13.57 19.36 4.61
CA GLY A 289 14.87 19.78 4.08
C GLY A 289 15.86 20.26 5.15
N ARG A 290 15.63 19.96 6.44
CA ARG A 290 16.53 20.33 7.53
C ARG A 290 17.29 19.09 8.02
N GLN A 291 18.54 18.95 7.59
CA GLN A 291 19.45 17.91 8.08
C GLN A 291 20.21 18.42 9.32
N SER A 292 19.60 18.32 10.50
CA SER A 292 20.19 18.79 11.76
C SER A 292 21.57 18.16 12.04
N ALA A 293 21.75 16.90 11.64
CA ALA A 293 23.00 16.18 11.81
C ALA A 293 24.12 16.67 10.87
N LEU A 294 23.81 17.01 9.61
CA LEU A 294 24.80 17.61 8.70
C LEU A 294 25.22 18.99 9.19
N ARG A 295 24.26 19.83 9.60
CA ARG A 295 24.58 21.16 10.16
C ARG A 295 25.40 21.08 11.44
N PHE A 296 25.15 20.09 12.28
CA PHE A 296 25.94 19.86 13.47
C PHE A 296 27.36 19.39 13.12
N ALA A 297 27.50 18.47 12.17
CA ALA A 297 28.81 18.03 11.68
C ALA A 297 29.60 19.20 11.06
N GLU A 298 28.96 20.01 10.21
CA GLU A 298 29.54 21.23 9.63
C GLU A 298 29.97 22.25 10.69
N ALA A 299 29.13 22.48 11.71
CA ALA A 299 29.45 23.39 12.81
C ALA A 299 30.61 22.87 13.66
N LEU A 300 30.67 21.55 13.91
CA LEU A 300 31.74 20.92 14.67
C LEU A 300 33.06 20.94 13.89
N ASP A 301 33.01 20.66 12.58
CA ASP A 301 34.17 20.76 11.68
C ASP A 301 34.69 22.19 11.61
N HIS A 302 33.80 23.18 11.56
CA HIS A 302 34.16 24.60 11.61
C HIS A 302 34.83 24.98 12.94
N GLU A 303 34.28 24.54 14.07
CA GLU A 303 34.87 24.81 15.39
C GLU A 303 36.23 24.12 15.57
N LEU A 304 36.38 22.89 15.07
CA LEU A 304 37.64 22.15 15.08
C LEU A 304 38.70 22.80 14.16
N ALA A 305 38.28 23.32 13.00
CA ALA A 305 39.15 24.08 12.10
C ALA A 305 39.65 25.38 12.75
N GLU A 306 38.75 26.16 13.36
CA GLU A 306 39.11 27.39 14.09
C GLU A 306 40.07 27.13 15.26
N ARG A 307 39.86 26.04 16.01
CA ARG A 307 40.77 25.64 17.10
C ARG A 307 42.16 25.23 16.60
N ARG A 308 42.23 24.57 15.43
CA ARG A 308 43.51 24.22 14.78
C ARG A 308 44.25 25.46 14.29
N GLU A 309 43.54 26.44 13.71
CA GLU A 309 44.15 27.70 13.29
C GLU A 309 44.64 28.56 14.46
N LYS A 310 43.89 28.60 15.57
CA LYS A 310 44.32 29.30 16.79
C LYS A 310 45.58 28.67 17.40
N ARG A 311 45.67 27.35 17.48
CA ARG A 311 46.87 26.63 17.95
C ARG A 311 48.08 26.81 17.02
N ALA A 312 47.88 27.02 15.72
CA ALA A 312 48.95 27.28 14.77
C ALA A 312 49.50 28.72 14.86
N ARG A 313 48.74 29.65 15.46
CA ARG A 313 49.13 31.06 15.65
C ARG A 313 49.75 31.37 17.01
N GLU A 314 49.74 30.43 17.96
CA GLU A 314 50.47 30.59 19.22
C GLU A 314 51.97 30.38 18.98
N PRO A 315 52.84 31.36 19.28
CA PRO A 315 54.28 31.20 19.11
C PRO A 315 54.77 30.14 20.09
N ARG A 316 55.54 29.16 19.58
CA ARG A 316 56.27 28.21 20.42
C ARG A 316 57.30 29.00 21.22
N SER A 317 57.02 29.25 22.50
CA SER A 317 58.01 29.74 23.47
C SER A 317 58.88 28.62 23.98
#